data_AF-A0A1B7W6T2-F1
#
_entry.id   AF-A0A1B7W6T2-F1
#
_cell.length_a   1.000
_cell.length_b   1.000
_cell.length_c   1.000
_cell.angle_alpha   90.00
_cell.angle_beta   90.00
_cell.angle_gamma   90.00
#
_symmetry.space_group_name_H-M   'P 1'
#
loop_
_entity.id
_entity.type
_entity.pdbx_description
1 polymer ?
#
loop_
_entity_poly.entity_id
_entity_poly.type
_entity_poly.pdbx_seq_one_letter_code
_entity_poly.pdbx_strand_id
1 'polypeptide(L)'
;RLFQLWTDHKPLLAAMTRISPPILPRQQRHLAFISEFNVLLVYVPGPENVVADFLSRPNLPQVPEVTTAAAVTTPVDFQALVAAQLTCKEMQQLLTSKT
;
A
#
# COMPACT_ATOMS: atom_id res chain seq x y z
N ARG A 1 15.84 5.26 28.53
CA ARG A 1 16.42 4.20 27.66
C ARG A 1 16.99 4.87 26.43
N LEU A 2 18.18 4.45 25.98
CA LEU A 2 18.76 4.92 24.72
C LEU A 2 18.15 4.12 23.56
N PHE A 3 17.69 4.82 22.53
CA PHE A 3 17.15 4.23 21.30
C PHE A 3 18.01 4.59 20.11
N GLN A 4 18.06 3.70 19.12
CA GLN A 4 18.71 3.97 17.85
C GLN A 4 17.63 4.01 16.76
N LEU A 5 17.49 5.16 16.10
CA LEU A 5 16.50 5.36 15.04
C LEU A 5 17.20 5.30 13.68
N TRP A 6 16.91 4.25 12.93
CA TRP A 6 17.43 4.02 11.60
C TRP A 6 16.44 4.58 10.59
N THR A 7 16.89 5.45 9.69
CA THR A 7 16.02 6.11 8.70
C THR A 7 16.75 6.42 7.41
N ASP A 8 16.04 6.37 6.30
CA ASP A 8 16.48 6.84 4.99
C ASP A 8 16.25 8.34 4.76
N HIS A 9 15.69 9.04 5.75
CA HIS A 9 15.41 10.47 5.65
C HIS A 9 16.59 11.32 6.10
N LYS A 10 17.58 11.50 5.21
CA LYS A 10 18.80 12.30 5.47
C LYS A 10 18.53 13.73 6.00
N PRO A 11 17.52 14.48 5.52
CA PRO A 11 17.23 15.81 6.06
C PRO A 11 16.76 15.81 7.53
N LEU A 12 16.26 14.67 8.05
CA LEU A 12 15.81 14.58 9.44
C LEU A 12 16.99 14.69 10.42
N LEU A 13 18.14 14.09 10.07
CA LEU A 13 19.35 14.20 10.86
C LEU A 13 19.76 15.67 11.01
N ALA A 14 19.81 16.39 9.89
CA ALA A 14 20.14 17.80 9.89
C ALA A 14 19.11 18.64 10.66
N ALA A 15 17.82 18.29 10.58
CA ALA A 15 16.76 18.99 11.28
C ALA A 15 16.84 18.83 12.81
N MET A 16 17.27 17.68 13.31
CA MET A 16 17.42 17.43 14.75
C MET A 16 18.58 18.22 15.38
N THR A 17 19.64 18.48 14.63
CA THR A 17 20.80 19.26 15.09
C THR A 17 20.68 20.77 14.80
N ARG A 18 19.61 21.18 14.12
CA ARG A 18 19.45 22.56 13.65
C ARG A 18 19.04 23.47 14.82
N ILE A 19 19.75 24.58 14.97
CA ILE A 19 19.50 25.58 16.02
C ILE A 19 18.38 26.57 15.62
N SER A 20 18.12 26.73 14.32
CA SER A 20 17.07 27.64 13.83
C SER A 20 15.67 27.03 13.86
N PRO A 21 14.62 27.82 14.17
CA PRO A 21 13.28 27.32 14.41
C PRO A 21 12.70 26.61 13.17
N PRO A 22 12.05 25.44 13.31
CA PRO A 22 11.43 24.75 12.18
C PRO A 22 10.37 25.64 11.51
N ILE A 23 10.31 25.60 10.18
CA ILE A 23 9.51 26.55 9.38
C ILE A 23 8.01 26.22 9.51
N LEU A 24 7.64 24.94 9.56
CA LEU A 24 6.25 24.50 9.61
C LEU A 24 5.84 24.02 11.01
N PRO A 25 4.64 24.39 11.53
CA PRO A 25 4.14 23.91 12.82
C PRO A 25 4.03 22.38 12.92
N ARG A 26 3.78 21.70 11.79
CA ARG A 26 3.78 20.23 11.72
C ARG A 26 5.19 19.67 11.98
N GLN A 27 6.20 20.22 11.32
CA GLN A 27 7.58 19.80 11.49
C GLN A 27 8.03 20.02 12.94
N GLN A 28 7.68 21.16 13.54
CA GLN A 28 7.99 21.44 14.94
C GLN A 28 7.42 20.38 15.90
N ARG A 29 6.14 20.03 15.74
CA ARG A 29 5.50 19.01 16.57
C ARG A 29 6.17 17.64 16.44
N HIS A 30 6.54 17.25 15.22
CA HIS A 30 7.24 15.98 15.00
C HIS A 30 8.65 15.97 15.62
N LEU A 31 9.42 17.05 15.45
CA LEU A 31 10.75 17.16 16.05
C LEU A 31 10.69 17.19 17.58
N ALA A 32 9.72 17.92 18.15
CA ALA A 32 9.49 17.95 19.59
C ALA A 32 9.21 16.54 20.13
N PHE A 33 8.29 15.80 19.51
CA PHE A 33 7.98 14.43 19.89
C PHE A 33 9.20 13.50 19.83
N ILE A 34 10.00 13.56 18.76
CA ILE A 34 11.21 12.73 18.63
C ILE A 34 12.23 13.11 19.73
N SER A 35 12.35 14.40 20.06
CA SER A 35 13.29 14.92 21.07
C SER A 35 12.95 14.56 22.52
N GLU A 36 11.71 14.13 22.82
CA GLU A 36 11.33 13.62 24.14
C GLU A 36 12.06 12.31 24.47
N PHE A 37 12.54 11.59 23.46
CA PHE A 37 13.27 10.34 23.59
C PHE A 37 14.79 10.57 23.47
N ASN A 38 15.58 9.81 24.22
CA ASN A 38 17.03 9.75 24.05
C ASN A 38 17.37 8.88 22.82
N VAL A 39 17.28 9.49 21.63
CA VAL A 39 17.45 8.81 20.33
C VAL A 39 18.76 9.19 19.66
N LEU A 40 19.49 8.19 19.19
CA LEU A 40 20.59 8.34 18.25
C LEU A 40 20.07 8.07 16.83
N LEU A 41 20.07 9.09 15.96
CA LEU A 41 19.66 8.94 14.56
C LEU A 41 20.81 8.41 13.70
N VAL A 42 20.53 7.36 12.92
CA VAL A 42 21.45 6.78 11.94
C VAL A 42 20.78 6.83 10.56
N TYR A 43 21.50 7.41 9.60
CA TYR A 43 21.07 7.37 8.20
C TYR A 43 21.46 6.05 7.55
N VAL A 44 20.52 5.43 6.85
CA VAL A 44 20.72 4.24 6.01
C VAL A 44 20.09 4.48 4.64
N PRO A 45 20.75 4.14 3.53
CA PRO A 45 20.19 4.36 2.20
C PRO A 45 18.90 3.54 2.01
N GLY A 46 17.93 4.09 1.28
CA GLY A 46 16.61 3.46 1.05
C GLY A 46 16.65 1.98 0.63
N PRO A 47 17.55 1.54 -0.29
CA PRO A 47 17.69 0.13 -0.66
C PRO A 47 18.04 -0.82 0.49
N GLU A 48 18.66 -0.32 1.56
CA GLU A 48 19.00 -1.09 2.76
C GLU A 48 17.86 -1.04 3.81
N ASN A 49 16.94 -0.07 3.72
CA ASN A 49 15.81 0.10 4.64
C ASN A 49 14.58 -0.74 4.24
N VAL A 50 14.81 -1.98 3.79
CA VAL A 50 13.80 -2.85 3.15
C VAL A 50 12.58 -3.10 4.04
N VAL A 51 12.79 -3.33 5.34
CA VAL A 51 11.71 -3.67 6.27
C VAL A 51 10.76 -2.49 6.47
N ALA A 52 11.30 -1.30 6.70
CA ALA A 52 10.47 -0.10 6.87
C ALA A 52 9.80 0.30 5.56
N ASP A 53 10.50 0.17 4.42
CA ASP A 53 9.91 0.41 3.10
C ASP A 53 8.71 -0.53 2.85
N PHE A 54 8.87 -1.83 3.10
CA PHE A 54 7.80 -2.82 2.93
C PHE A 54 6.58 -2.52 3.81
N LEU A 55 6.79 -2.16 5.08
CA LEU A 55 5.70 -1.84 6.02
C LEU A 55 5.06 -0.47 5.76
N SER A 56 5.79 0.48 5.19
CA SER A 56 5.28 1.83 4.90
C SER A 56 4.44 1.89 3.64
N ARG A 57 4.66 0.95 2.72
CA ARG A 57 3.82 0.81 1.53
C ARG A 57 2.40 0.46 1.98
N PRO A 58 1.37 1.16 1.49
CA PRO A 58 0.01 0.63 1.65
C PRO A 58 0.03 -0.79 1.09
N ASN A 59 -0.70 -1.72 1.74
CA ASN A 59 -0.84 -3.07 1.23
C ASN A 59 -0.98 -2.96 -0.28
N LEU A 60 0.00 -3.49 -1.03
CA LEU A 60 -0.20 -3.73 -2.44
C LEU A 60 -1.58 -4.38 -2.50
N PRO A 61 -2.52 -3.91 -3.36
CA PRO A 61 -3.82 -4.55 -3.47
C PRO A 61 -3.49 -6.01 -3.51
N GLN A 62 -3.97 -6.73 -2.47
CA GLN A 62 -3.63 -8.12 -2.29
C GLN A 62 -3.77 -8.68 -3.69
N VAL A 63 -2.67 -9.18 -4.27
CA VAL A 63 -2.82 -10.20 -5.29
C VAL A 63 -3.82 -11.11 -4.62
N PRO A 64 -5.05 -11.21 -5.14
CA PRO A 64 -6.12 -11.82 -4.39
C PRO A 64 -5.54 -13.10 -3.85
N GLU A 65 -5.70 -13.33 -2.54
CA GLU A 65 -5.66 -14.68 -2.04
C GLU A 65 -6.62 -15.45 -2.93
N VAL A 66 -6.08 -16.02 -4.01
CA VAL A 66 -6.70 -17.09 -4.74
C VAL A 66 -6.48 -18.26 -3.80
N THR A 67 -7.32 -18.31 -2.78
CA THR A 67 -8.04 -19.53 -2.45
C THR A 67 -8.12 -20.35 -3.73
N THR A 68 -7.35 -21.44 -3.77
CA THR A 68 -7.65 -22.66 -4.53
C THR A 68 -8.89 -22.57 -5.42
N ALA A 69 -8.72 -21.98 -6.60
CA ALA A 69 -9.44 -22.22 -7.84
C ALA A 69 -8.97 -21.14 -8.82
N ALA A 70 -8.08 -21.56 -9.73
CA ALA A 70 -7.63 -20.85 -10.91
C ALA A 70 -8.51 -19.64 -11.28
N ALA A 71 -8.05 -18.43 -10.95
CA ALA A 71 -8.51 -17.22 -11.61
C ALA A 71 -8.05 -17.33 -13.08
N VAL A 72 -8.97 -17.88 -13.87
CA VAL A 72 -8.92 -18.07 -15.30
C VAL A 72 -8.44 -16.77 -15.95
N THR A 73 -7.16 -16.75 -16.31
CA THR A 73 -6.55 -15.76 -17.21
C THR A 73 -6.74 -16.19 -18.66
N THR A 74 -7.83 -16.91 -18.97
CA THR A 74 -8.23 -17.07 -20.37
C THR A 74 -9.08 -15.86 -20.75
N PRO A 75 -8.77 -15.16 -21.85
CA PRO A 75 -9.68 -14.17 -22.38
C PRO A 75 -11.03 -14.84 -22.60
N VAL A 76 -12.06 -14.35 -21.91
CA VAL A 76 -13.42 -14.85 -22.08
C VAL A 76 -13.85 -14.48 -23.50
N ASP A 77 -14.11 -15.50 -24.32
CA ASP A 77 -14.63 -15.30 -25.67
C ASP A 77 -16.10 -14.88 -25.57
N PHE A 78 -16.32 -13.57 -25.61
CA PHE A 78 -17.65 -12.97 -25.54
C PHE A 78 -18.56 -13.44 -26.68
N GLN A 79 -17.99 -13.80 -27.85
CA GLN A 79 -18.76 -14.28 -28.98
C GLN A 79 -19.36 -15.66 -28.69
N ALA A 80 -18.54 -16.56 -28.14
CA ALA A 80 -18.98 -17.89 -27.73
C ALA A 80 -19.99 -17.82 -26.57
N LEU A 81 -19.78 -16.90 -25.62
CA LEU A 81 -20.67 -16.69 -24.49
C LEU A 81 -22.06 -16.23 -24.94
N VAL A 82 -22.14 -15.27 -25.86
CA VAL A 82 -23.41 -14.79 -26.44
C VAL A 82 -24.14 -15.91 -27.16
N ALA A 83 -23.44 -16.72 -27.96
CA ALA A 83 -24.05 -17.86 -28.64
C ALA A 83 -24.64 -18.88 -27.66
N ALA A 84 -23.91 -19.17 -26.57
CA ALA A 84 -24.38 -20.08 -25.52
C ALA A 84 -25.61 -19.51 -24.79
N GLN A 85 -25.66 -18.20 -24.52
CA GLN A 85 -26.80 -17.54 -23.88
C GLN A 85 -28.08 -17.63 -24.72
N LEU A 86 -27.98 -17.48 -26.05
CA LEU A 86 -29.14 -17.58 -26.95
C LEU A 86 -29.76 -18.99 -26.93
N THR A 87 -28.94 -20.02 -26.76
CA THR A 87 -29.40 -21.41 -26.68
C THR A 87 -29.83 -21.84 -25.27
N CYS A 88 -29.49 -21.07 -24.24
CA CYS A 88 -29.77 -21.42 -22.86
C CYS A 88 -31.26 -21.24 -22.55
N LYS A 89 -31.92 -22.35 -22.19
CA LYS A 89 -33.37 -22.41 -21.92
C LYS A 89 -33.77 -21.53 -20.73
N GLU A 90 -32.91 -21.45 -19.72
CA GLU A 90 -33.11 -20.63 -18.52
C GLU A 90 -33.05 -19.13 -18.86
N MET A 91 -32.12 -18.72 -19.72
CA MET A 91 -32.06 -17.33 -20.22
C MET A 91 -33.31 -16.96 -21.03
N GLN A 92 -33.81 -17.88 -21.86
CA GLN A 92 -35.06 -17.66 -22.60
C GLN A 92 -36.26 -17.51 -21.65
N GLN A 93 -36.32 -18.33 -20.59
CA GLN A 93 -37.37 -18.23 -19.57
C GLN A 93 -37.34 -16.85 -18.89
N LEU A 94 -36.14 -16.36 -18.52
CA LEU A 94 -35.95 -15.03 -17.94
C LEU A 94 -36.34 -13.89 -18.88
N LEU A 95 -36.10 -14.04 -20.18
CA LEU A 95 -36.53 -13.06 -21.19
C LEU A 95 -38.06 -13.05 -21.38
N THR A 96 -38.71 -14.20 -21.21
CA THR A 96 -40.17 -14.32 -21.32
C THR A 96 -40.92 -13.99 -20.03
N SER A 97 -40.24 -14.05 -18.88
CA SER A 97 -40.79 -13.63 -17.60
C SER A 97 -40.82 -12.10 -17.52
N LYS A 98 -41.80 -11.49 -18.18
CA LYS A 98 -42.17 -10.11 -17.87
C LYS A 98 -42.73 -10.07 -16.44
N THR A 99 -42.21 -9.17 -15.62
CA THR A 99 -42.94 -8.61 -14.47
C THR A 99 -44.26 -8.02 -14.93
#